data_AF-A0A1E1LYL9-F1
#
_entry.id   AF-A0A1E1LYL9-F1
#
_cell.length_a   1.000
_cell.length_b   1.000
_cell.length_c   1.000
_cell.angle_alpha   90.00
_cell.angle_beta   90.00
_cell.angle_gamma   90.00
#
_symmetry.space_group_name_H-M   'P 1'
#
loop_
_entity.id
_entity.type
_entity.pdbx_description
1 polymer ?
#
loop_
_entity_poly.entity_id
_entity_poly.type
_entity_poly.pdbx_seq_one_letter_code
_entity_poly.pdbx_strand_id
1 'polypeptide(L)'
;MPFHRSRRSLLPIFEDANAMKVDTIPIATAKDWVWVSTPVETSEKSEPATCATCQKSQSDLQTSLKCCARCQTTRYCSVACQKEDWKAHKLVCGKPINPHNPGLTDDKDLPSSLEKDVFILLIDCYRLRMEDEYTFKGDAATGSLYGGALNPLPHFRKFLDKAEKKEGILPEWWDMQKRTMCEKEAVFGTWANINHAVEKSDIVQHYKNPMAPMTLRALGEKIYGEGFM
;
A
#
# COMPACT_ATOMS: atom_id res chain seq x y z
N MET A 1 -37.63 -8.58 64.48
CA MET A 1 -37.80 -9.87 63.78
C MET A 1 -38.69 -9.65 62.55
N PRO A 2 -38.17 -9.69 61.32
CA PRO A 2 -39.02 -9.73 60.12
C PRO A 2 -39.04 -11.15 59.52
N PHE A 3 -40.23 -11.55 59.07
CA PHE A 3 -40.52 -12.82 58.41
C PHE A 3 -40.09 -12.77 56.93
N HIS A 4 -39.49 -13.86 56.47
CA HIS A 4 -39.13 -14.17 55.10
C HIS A 4 -40.34 -14.63 54.27
N ARG A 5 -40.42 -14.18 53.00
CA ARG A 5 -40.96 -14.95 51.85
C ARG A 5 -40.35 -14.36 50.58
N SER A 6 -39.25 -14.92 50.08
CA SER A 6 -39.18 -15.97 49.05
C SER A 6 -39.88 -15.63 47.73
N ARG A 7 -39.07 -15.27 46.73
CA ARG A 7 -39.22 -15.74 45.34
C ARG A 7 -37.83 -15.99 44.75
N ARG A 8 -37.60 -17.21 44.27
CA ARG A 8 -36.43 -17.64 43.49
C ARG A 8 -36.70 -17.51 41.99
N SER A 9 -35.63 -17.19 41.26
CA SER A 9 -35.25 -17.58 39.88
C SER A 9 -36.04 -16.92 38.71
N LEU A 10 -35.48 -16.53 37.55
CA LEU A 10 -34.31 -16.99 36.76
C LEU A 10 -33.63 -15.83 35.96
N LEU A 11 -32.31 -16.00 35.76
CA LEU A 11 -31.25 -15.45 34.85
C LEU A 11 -31.64 -14.70 33.53
N PRO A 12 -30.76 -13.90 32.86
CA PRO A 12 -29.30 -14.09 32.61
C PRO A 12 -28.39 -12.86 32.86
N ILE A 13 -27.21 -13.03 33.47
CA ILE A 13 -25.89 -13.26 32.81
C ILE A 13 -25.69 -12.42 31.54
N PHE A 14 -25.09 -11.25 31.71
CA PHE A 14 -24.11 -10.70 30.77
C PHE A 14 -22.98 -10.09 31.60
N GLU A 15 -21.82 -10.73 31.53
CA GLU A 15 -20.57 -10.31 32.17
C GLU A 15 -20.02 -9.04 31.51
N ASP A 16 -19.76 -8.06 32.36
CA ASP A 16 -18.66 -7.10 32.36
C ASP A 16 -18.08 -6.65 31.00
N ALA A 17 -18.61 -5.52 30.52
CA ALA A 17 -17.89 -4.61 29.65
C ALA A 17 -16.77 -3.91 30.46
N ASN A 18 -15.59 -4.53 30.49
CA ASN A 18 -14.40 -3.89 31.05
C ASN A 18 -13.90 -2.82 30.08
N ALA A 19 -13.97 -1.56 30.53
CA ALA A 19 -13.42 -0.40 29.85
C ALA A 19 -11.89 -0.50 29.74
N MET A 20 -11.38 -0.80 28.54
CA MET A 20 -9.95 -0.66 28.25
C MET A 20 -9.62 0.80 27.96
N LYS A 21 -8.79 1.37 28.84
CA LYS A 21 -8.27 2.73 28.81
C LYS A 21 -7.39 2.92 27.56
N VAL A 22 -7.62 4.03 26.85
CA VAL A 22 -6.94 4.44 25.60
C VAL A 22 -5.46 4.80 25.82
N ASP A 23 -4.99 4.89 27.06
CA ASP A 23 -3.70 5.52 27.39
C ASP A 23 -2.48 4.57 27.38
N THR A 24 -2.57 3.37 26.80
CA THR A 24 -1.43 2.43 26.74
C THR A 24 -1.28 1.74 25.37
N ILE A 25 -1.52 2.47 24.28
CA ILE A 25 -1.11 2.00 22.95
C ILE A 25 0.39 2.32 22.82
N PRO A 26 1.27 1.32 22.70
CA PRO A 26 2.71 1.56 22.59
C PRO A 26 3.00 2.36 21.32
N ILE A 27 3.65 3.51 21.49
CA ILE A 27 4.11 4.38 20.42
C ILE A 27 5.23 3.62 19.69
N ALA A 28 4.87 2.92 18.62
CA ALA A 28 5.83 2.18 17.79
C ALA A 28 6.91 3.12 17.25
N THR A 29 8.16 2.87 17.68
CA THR A 29 9.37 3.50 17.15
C THR A 29 9.75 2.85 15.82
N ALA A 30 10.60 3.47 15.01
CA ALA A 30 11.08 2.89 13.75
C ALA A 30 11.73 1.49 13.90
N LYS A 31 12.17 1.10 15.11
CA LYS A 31 12.66 -0.25 15.43
C LYS A 31 11.55 -1.28 15.65
N ASP A 32 10.34 -0.83 15.96
CA ASP A 32 9.15 -1.67 16.16
C ASP A 32 8.38 -1.94 14.86
N TRP A 33 8.83 -1.35 13.74
CA TRP A 33 8.21 -1.54 12.41
C TRP A 33 8.65 -2.84 11.72
N VAL A 34 9.28 -3.75 12.47
CA VAL A 34 9.49 -5.12 12.03
C VAL A 34 8.14 -5.82 12.03
N TRP A 35 7.41 -5.68 10.93
CA TRP A 35 6.45 -6.70 10.54
C TRP A 35 7.26 -7.95 10.26
N VAL A 36 7.38 -8.82 11.27
CA VAL A 36 7.87 -10.18 11.06
C VAL A 36 6.96 -10.78 10.00
N SER A 37 7.45 -10.81 8.76
CA SER A 37 6.99 -11.78 7.79
C SER A 37 7.19 -13.11 8.48
N THR A 38 6.09 -13.75 8.87
CA THR A 38 6.15 -15.15 9.27
C THR A 38 6.91 -15.89 8.15
N PRO A 39 7.81 -16.84 8.48
CA PRO A 39 8.46 -17.62 7.44
C PRO A 39 7.35 -18.36 6.70
N VAL A 40 7.00 -17.90 5.51
CA VAL A 40 6.17 -18.68 4.61
C VAL A 40 7.09 -19.78 4.13
N GLU A 41 6.81 -21.01 4.55
CA GLU A 41 7.39 -22.19 3.93
C GLU A 41 7.03 -22.12 2.44
N THR A 42 8.04 -21.82 1.63
CA THR A 42 7.94 -21.70 0.19
C THR A 42 7.61 -23.05 -0.41
N SER A 43 6.33 -23.25 -0.71
CA SER A 43 5.88 -24.13 -1.79
C SER A 43 5.90 -23.30 -3.07
N GLU A 44 6.95 -23.47 -3.87
CA GLU A 44 7.08 -22.86 -5.19
C GLU A 44 5.91 -23.28 -6.09
N LYS A 45 4.94 -22.38 -6.29
CA LYS A 45 4.04 -22.42 -7.43
C LYS A 45 4.23 -21.13 -8.21
N SER A 46 4.94 -21.23 -9.32
CA SER A 46 5.04 -20.18 -10.34
C SER A 46 3.64 -19.72 -10.74
N GLU A 47 3.31 -18.45 -10.53
CA GLU A 47 2.05 -17.89 -11.00
C GLU A 47 1.93 -18.03 -12.52
N PRO A 48 0.76 -18.45 -13.05
CA PRO A 48 0.59 -18.67 -14.47
C PRO A 48 0.63 -17.35 -15.23
N ALA A 49 1.32 -17.35 -16.38
CA ALA A 49 1.33 -16.21 -17.28
C ALA A 49 -0.10 -15.81 -17.68
N THR A 50 -0.41 -14.50 -17.63
CA THR A 50 -1.71 -13.93 -17.99
C THR A 50 -1.60 -12.95 -19.15
N CYS A 51 -2.74 -12.69 -19.83
CA CYS A 51 -2.85 -11.66 -20.85
C CYS A 51 -2.87 -10.26 -20.22
N ALA A 52 -2.03 -9.33 -20.69
CA ALA A 52 -1.98 -7.98 -20.14
C ALA A 52 -3.26 -7.15 -20.34
N THR A 53 -4.14 -7.54 -21.27
CA THR A 53 -5.39 -6.81 -21.57
C THR A 53 -6.61 -7.43 -20.90
N CYS A 54 -6.82 -8.73 -21.08
CA CYS A 54 -8.03 -9.40 -20.60
C CYS A 54 -7.81 -10.25 -19.34
N GLN A 55 -6.58 -10.27 -18.81
CA GLN A 55 -6.16 -10.91 -17.55
C GLN A 55 -6.39 -12.43 -17.47
N LYS A 56 -6.93 -13.06 -18.51
CA LYS A 56 -7.08 -14.51 -18.61
C LYS A 56 -5.72 -15.20 -18.54
N SER A 57 -5.65 -16.26 -17.75
CA SER A 57 -4.46 -17.09 -17.61
C SER A 57 -4.28 -18.01 -18.80
N GLN A 58 -3.08 -18.56 -18.97
CA GLN A 58 -2.80 -19.57 -19.99
C GLN A 58 -3.74 -20.80 -19.89
N SER A 59 -4.26 -21.14 -18.71
CA SER A 59 -5.24 -22.22 -18.52
C SER A 59 -6.65 -21.87 -18.99
N ASP A 60 -7.02 -20.59 -19.04
CA ASP A 60 -8.36 -20.11 -19.44
C ASP A 60 -8.46 -19.87 -20.96
N LEU A 61 -7.38 -20.11 -21.70
CA LEU A 61 -7.26 -19.81 -23.11
C LEU A 61 -7.02 -21.10 -23.91
N GLN A 62 -7.78 -21.29 -24.99
CA GLN A 62 -7.51 -22.36 -25.96
C GLN A 62 -6.22 -22.14 -26.76
N THR A 63 -5.63 -20.95 -26.67
CA THR A 63 -4.44 -20.54 -27.44
C THR A 63 -3.34 -20.06 -26.50
N SER A 64 -2.09 -20.30 -26.87
CA SER A 64 -0.95 -19.83 -26.08
C SER A 64 -0.80 -18.31 -26.14
N LEU A 65 -0.49 -17.73 -24.98
CA LEU A 65 -0.11 -16.34 -24.87
C LEU A 65 1.13 -16.06 -25.73
N LYS A 66 1.00 -15.05 -26.58
CA LYS A 66 2.07 -14.60 -27.47
C LYS A 66 2.74 -13.38 -26.87
N CYS A 67 4.07 -13.37 -26.90
CA CYS A 67 4.82 -12.18 -26.51
C CYS A 67 4.73 -11.11 -27.60
N CYS A 68 4.81 -9.85 -27.20
CA CYS A 68 4.96 -8.75 -28.14
C CYS A 68 6.19 -8.96 -29.03
N ALA A 69 6.02 -8.93 -30.35
CA ALA A 69 7.12 -9.17 -31.29
C ALA A 69 8.28 -8.16 -31.16
N ARG A 70 8.02 -6.96 -30.60
CA ARG A 70 9.02 -5.90 -30.44
C ARG A 70 9.83 -6.01 -29.15
N CYS A 71 9.20 -6.36 -28.03
CA CYS A 71 9.87 -6.37 -26.71
C CYS A 71 9.98 -7.74 -26.06
N GLN A 72 9.22 -8.73 -26.55
CA GLN A 72 9.14 -10.11 -26.07
C GLN A 72 8.80 -10.29 -24.57
N THR A 73 8.51 -9.22 -23.83
CA THR A 73 8.27 -9.24 -22.38
C THR A 73 6.78 -9.30 -22.01
N THR A 74 5.93 -8.47 -22.63
CA THR A 74 4.49 -8.46 -22.36
C THR A 74 3.76 -9.50 -23.21
N ARG A 75 2.78 -10.19 -22.61
CA ARG A 75 2.05 -11.32 -23.19
C ARG A 75 0.59 -10.99 -23.48
N TYR A 76 0.10 -11.46 -24.63
CA TYR A 76 -1.28 -11.26 -25.08
C TYR A 76 -1.85 -12.55 -25.66
N CYS A 77 -3.15 -12.79 -25.46
CA CYS A 77 -3.83 -13.93 -26.08
C CYS A 77 -4.13 -13.71 -27.57
N SER A 78 -4.16 -12.46 -28.02
CA SER A 78 -4.47 -12.10 -29.41
C SER A 78 -3.86 -10.76 -29.82
N VAL A 79 -3.77 -10.53 -31.13
CA VAL A 79 -3.37 -9.22 -31.70
C VAL A 79 -4.39 -8.13 -31.34
N ALA A 80 -5.65 -8.49 -31.13
CA ALA A 80 -6.68 -7.55 -30.68
C ALA A 80 -6.35 -7.01 -29.27
N CYS A 81 -6.02 -7.88 -28.33
CA CYS A 81 -5.57 -7.49 -26.98
C CYS A 81 -4.31 -6.62 -27.03
N GLN A 82 -3.32 -7.00 -27.85
CA GLN A 82 -2.12 -6.17 -28.03
C GLN A 82 -2.43 -4.75 -28.54
N LYS A 83 -3.37 -4.61 -29.49
CA LYS A 83 -3.77 -3.31 -30.05
C LYS A 83 -4.52 -2.45 -29.05
N GLU A 84 -5.36 -3.07 -28.23
CA GLU A 84 -6.11 -2.39 -27.16
C GLU A 84 -5.16 -1.83 -26.10
N ASP A 85 -4.18 -2.63 -25.68
CA ASP A 85 -3.14 -2.20 -24.73
C ASP A 85 -2.07 -1.28 -25.38
N TRP A 86 -2.01 -1.18 -26.72
CA TRP A 86 -0.94 -0.48 -27.43
C TRP A 86 -0.72 0.96 -26.97
N LYS A 87 -1.78 1.69 -26.59
CA LYS A 87 -1.64 3.07 -26.10
C LYS A 87 -0.80 3.16 -24.82
N ALA A 88 -0.95 2.21 -23.90
CA ALA A 88 -0.19 2.13 -22.66
C ALA A 88 1.14 1.39 -22.91
N HIS A 89 1.09 0.21 -23.53
CA HIS A 89 2.25 -0.63 -23.80
C HIS A 89 3.33 0.09 -24.62
N LYS A 90 2.99 0.89 -25.65
CA LYS A 90 3.99 1.58 -26.48
C LYS A 90 4.92 2.51 -25.69
N LEU A 91 4.48 2.98 -24.52
CA LEU A 91 5.28 3.81 -23.63
C LEU A 91 6.40 3.01 -22.96
N VAL A 92 6.29 1.68 -22.90
CA VAL A 92 7.28 0.77 -22.29
C VAL A 92 7.82 -0.29 -23.28
N CYS A 93 7.21 -0.40 -24.45
CA CYS A 93 7.52 -1.40 -25.48
C CYS A 93 8.89 -1.14 -26.13
N GLY A 94 9.80 -2.10 -26.02
CA GLY A 94 11.12 -2.07 -26.66
C GLY A 94 12.09 -1.10 -25.99
N LYS A 95 11.71 -0.51 -24.85
CA LYS A 95 12.68 0.07 -23.92
C LYS A 95 13.49 -1.09 -23.35
N PRO A 96 14.83 -1.04 -23.37
CA PRO A 96 15.61 -2.07 -22.73
C PRO A 96 15.35 -1.96 -21.23
N ILE A 97 14.62 -2.94 -20.67
CA ILE A 97 14.99 -3.45 -19.37
C ILE A 97 16.32 -4.15 -19.66
N ASN A 98 17.45 -3.44 -19.55
CA ASN A 98 18.74 -4.06 -19.84
C ASN A 98 19.21 -4.80 -18.58
N PRO A 99 19.23 -6.14 -18.57
CA PRO A 99 19.79 -6.89 -17.45
C PRO A 99 21.33 -6.78 -17.34
N HIS A 100 22.04 -6.07 -18.22
CA HIS A 100 23.46 -5.72 -18.01
C HIS A 100 23.98 -4.69 -19.04
N ASN A 101 24.29 -3.45 -18.62
CA ASN A 101 25.51 -2.72 -19.04
C ASN A 101 25.79 -1.58 -18.03
N PRO A 102 27.04 -1.37 -17.58
CA PRO A 102 27.36 -0.73 -16.30
C PRO A 102 27.55 0.78 -16.45
N GLY A 103 26.56 1.53 -16.00
CA GLY A 103 26.77 2.87 -15.46
C GLY A 103 26.46 2.80 -13.98
N LEU A 104 27.47 2.39 -13.19
CA LEU A 104 27.54 2.45 -11.72
C LEU A 104 26.22 2.76 -11.01
N THR A 105 25.49 1.72 -10.68
CA THR A 105 24.77 1.65 -9.41
C THR A 105 25.00 0.24 -8.92
N ASP A 106 25.89 0.07 -7.94
CA ASP A 106 26.11 -1.22 -7.28
C ASP A 106 24.74 -1.80 -6.86
N ASP A 107 24.63 -3.11 -6.68
CA ASP A 107 23.45 -3.80 -6.10
C ASP A 107 22.96 -3.13 -4.78
N LYS A 108 23.83 -2.32 -4.18
CA LYS A 108 23.60 -1.39 -3.07
C LYS A 108 22.50 -0.33 -3.31
N ASP A 109 22.19 0.00 -4.57
CA ASP A 109 21.24 1.06 -4.94
C ASP A 109 19.83 0.54 -5.23
N LEU A 110 19.59 -0.77 -5.24
CA LEU A 110 18.22 -1.29 -5.21
C LEU A 110 17.74 -1.27 -3.75
N PRO A 111 16.54 -0.75 -3.46
CA PRO A 111 16.06 -0.77 -2.10
C PRO A 111 15.85 -2.22 -1.66
N SER A 112 16.33 -2.53 -0.46
CA SER A 112 16.07 -3.83 0.18
C SER A 112 14.56 -4.05 0.33
N SER A 113 14.12 -5.29 0.52
CA SER A 113 12.70 -5.58 0.75
C SER A 113 12.13 -4.73 1.88
N LEU A 114 12.89 -4.56 2.96
CA LEU A 114 12.48 -3.75 4.11
C LEU A 114 12.35 -2.26 3.76
N GLU A 115 13.27 -1.73 2.95
CA GLU A 115 13.19 -0.34 2.50
C GLU A 115 11.98 -0.12 1.60
N LYS A 116 11.68 -1.08 0.71
CA LYS A 116 10.47 -1.04 -0.11
C LYS A 116 9.20 -1.10 0.74
N ASP A 117 9.17 -1.92 1.78
CA ASP A 117 8.02 -2.00 2.69
C ASP A 117 7.78 -0.66 3.39
N VAL A 118 8.84 0.04 3.81
CA VAL A 118 8.73 1.39 4.38
C VAL A 118 8.19 2.39 3.33
N PHE A 119 8.60 2.28 2.07
CA PHE A 119 8.04 3.13 1.01
C PHE A 119 6.55 2.88 0.82
N ILE A 120 6.15 1.61 0.69
CA ILE A 120 4.76 1.18 0.54
C ILE A 120 3.91 1.69 1.72
N LEU A 121 4.40 1.57 2.96
CA LEU A 121 3.73 2.07 4.16
C LEU A 121 3.52 3.59 4.13
N LEU A 122 4.55 4.36 3.75
CA LEU A 122 4.43 5.83 3.64
C LEU A 122 3.43 6.23 2.56
N ILE A 123 3.45 5.52 1.42
CA ILE A 123 2.54 5.81 0.31
C ILE A 123 1.10 5.45 0.66
N ASP A 124 0.86 4.29 1.26
CA ASP A 124 -0.49 3.87 1.68
C ASP A 124 -1.03 4.73 2.82
N CYS A 125 -0.16 5.19 3.74
CA CYS A 125 -0.54 6.19 4.76
C CYS A 125 -1.06 7.46 4.09
N TYR A 126 -0.34 7.97 3.10
CA TYR A 126 -0.76 9.14 2.33
C TYR A 126 -2.06 8.87 1.54
N ARG A 127 -2.16 7.75 0.81
CA ARG A 127 -3.35 7.41 0.01
C ARG A 127 -4.60 7.31 0.87
N LEU A 128 -4.48 6.63 2.02
CA LEU A 128 -5.58 6.46 2.97
C LEU A 128 -6.00 7.79 3.61
N ARG A 129 -5.03 8.65 3.95
CA ARG A 129 -5.31 10.01 4.45
C ARG A 129 -6.10 10.82 3.44
N MET A 130 -5.74 10.75 2.17
CA MET A 130 -6.43 11.48 1.10
C MET A 130 -7.86 10.98 0.89
N GLU A 131 -8.07 9.66 0.88
CA GLU A 131 -9.38 9.04 0.79
C GLU A 131 -10.28 9.47 1.96
N ASP A 132 -9.74 9.41 3.18
CA ASP A 132 -10.50 9.79 4.36
C ASP A 132 -10.85 11.30 4.32
N GLU A 133 -9.90 12.20 4.02
CA GLU A 133 -10.17 13.65 3.92
C GLU A 133 -11.29 13.95 2.91
N TYR A 134 -11.25 13.31 1.75
CA TYR A 134 -12.29 13.42 0.74
C TYR A 134 -13.65 12.91 1.26
N THR A 135 -13.68 11.72 1.85
CA THR A 135 -14.91 11.05 2.31
C THR A 135 -15.59 11.79 3.45
N PHE A 136 -14.84 12.25 4.45
CA PHE A 136 -15.40 12.80 5.68
C PHE A 136 -15.56 14.32 5.67
N LYS A 137 -14.69 15.05 4.96
CA LYS A 137 -14.76 16.53 4.92
C LYS A 137 -15.45 17.04 3.65
N GLY A 138 -15.60 16.19 2.62
CA GLY A 138 -15.98 16.64 1.28
C GLY A 138 -14.95 17.60 0.67
N ASP A 139 -13.78 17.74 1.29
CA ASP A 139 -12.70 18.62 0.87
C ASP A 139 -11.68 17.79 0.11
N ALA A 140 -11.57 18.10 -1.18
CA ALA A 140 -10.58 17.49 -2.03
C ALA A 140 -9.38 18.44 -2.11
N ALA A 141 -8.32 18.14 -1.34
CA ALA A 141 -7.16 19.02 -1.28
C ALA A 141 -6.66 19.36 -2.69
N THR A 142 -6.57 20.66 -2.99
CA THR A 142 -6.16 21.14 -4.31
C THR A 142 -4.76 20.61 -4.66
N GLY A 143 -4.65 19.84 -5.75
CA GLY A 143 -3.40 19.18 -6.13
C GLY A 143 -3.30 17.69 -5.75
N SER A 144 -4.32 17.12 -5.10
CA SER A 144 -4.46 15.67 -4.89
C SER A 144 -5.27 14.99 -6.01
N LEU A 145 -5.22 13.65 -6.06
CA LEU A 145 -6.01 12.83 -6.99
C LEU A 145 -7.50 13.20 -6.94
N TYR A 146 -8.05 13.34 -5.73
CA TYR A 146 -9.45 13.68 -5.50
C TYR A 146 -9.77 15.15 -5.83
N GLY A 147 -8.77 16.04 -5.73
CA GLY A 147 -8.88 17.45 -6.11
C GLY A 147 -8.78 17.70 -7.62
N GLY A 148 -8.88 16.64 -8.44
CA GLY A 148 -8.80 16.70 -9.90
C GLY A 148 -7.39 16.96 -10.45
N ALA A 149 -6.35 16.74 -9.65
CA ALA A 149 -4.98 17.00 -10.08
C ALA A 149 -4.50 15.96 -11.11
N LEU A 150 -3.92 16.45 -12.21
CA LEU A 150 -3.27 15.61 -13.22
C LEU A 150 -2.00 14.92 -12.69
N ASN A 151 -1.44 15.39 -11.57
CA ASN A 151 -0.23 14.84 -10.97
C ASN A 151 -0.26 15.03 -9.42
N PRO A 152 -0.50 13.96 -8.64
CA PRO A 152 -0.52 14.01 -7.18
C PRO A 152 0.87 14.03 -6.53
N LEU A 153 1.96 13.86 -7.30
CA LEU A 153 3.33 13.79 -6.76
C LEU A 153 3.76 15.03 -5.96
N PRO A 154 3.48 16.28 -6.38
CA PRO A 154 3.83 17.46 -5.58
C PRO A 154 3.15 17.48 -4.20
N HIS A 155 1.94 16.91 -4.09
CA HIS A 155 1.23 16.81 -2.81
C HIS A 155 1.85 15.71 -1.93
N PHE A 156 2.19 14.56 -2.52
CA PHE A 156 2.94 13.51 -1.83
C PHE A 156 4.32 13.99 -1.33
N ARG A 157 5.01 14.84 -2.10
CA ARG A 157 6.27 15.46 -1.65
C ARG A 157 6.11 16.31 -0.40
N LYS A 158 5.02 17.09 -0.30
CA LYS A 158 4.71 17.87 0.92
C LYS A 158 4.44 16.95 2.12
N PHE A 159 3.86 15.78 1.89
CA PHE A 159 3.69 14.77 2.93
C PHE A 159 5.05 14.22 3.40
N LEU A 160 5.96 13.87 2.48
CA LEU A 160 7.32 13.45 2.83
C LEU A 160 8.10 14.55 3.57
N ASP A 161 7.95 15.82 3.18
CA ASP A 161 8.56 16.95 3.89
C ASP A 161 8.07 17.08 5.34
N LYS A 162 6.84 16.66 5.63
CA LYS A 162 6.31 16.60 7.00
C LYS A 162 6.90 15.41 7.74
N ALA A 163 6.97 14.23 7.11
CA ALA A 163 7.53 13.03 7.71
C ALA A 163 9.01 13.22 8.09
N GLU A 164 9.80 13.86 7.23
CA GLU A 164 11.23 14.14 7.45
C GLU A 164 11.49 15.14 8.59
N LYS A 165 10.50 15.96 8.95
CA LYS A 165 10.59 16.91 10.08
C LYS A 165 10.24 16.28 11.43
N LYS A 166 9.76 15.03 11.46
CA LYS A 166 9.30 14.37 12.67
C LYS A 166 10.33 13.36 13.15
N GLU A 167 10.81 13.56 14.37
CA GLU A 167 11.71 12.61 15.02
C GLU A 167 11.03 11.25 15.25
N GLY A 168 11.75 10.17 14.96
CA GLY A 168 11.30 8.80 15.19
C GLY A 168 10.27 8.26 14.20
N ILE A 169 9.90 9.02 13.17
CA ILE A 169 9.01 8.55 12.08
C ILE A 169 9.80 7.84 10.99
N LEU A 170 10.87 8.45 10.50
CA LEU A 170 11.65 7.84 9.43
C LEU A 170 12.80 7.01 10.01
N PRO A 171 13.16 5.88 9.38
CA PRO A 171 14.32 5.10 9.77
C PRO A 171 15.63 5.88 9.68
N GLU A 172 16.64 5.49 10.46
CA GLU A 172 17.96 6.14 10.48
C GLU A 172 18.68 6.12 9.12
N TRP A 173 18.36 5.13 8.27
CA TRP A 173 18.91 5.02 6.92
C TRP A 173 18.21 5.90 5.89
N TRP A 174 17.14 6.63 6.27
CA TRP A 174 16.41 7.49 5.36
C TRP A 174 17.25 8.68 4.92
N ASP A 175 17.39 8.85 3.60
CA ASP A 175 18.09 9.96 2.98
C ASP A 175 17.39 10.42 1.69
N MET A 176 17.99 11.39 1.00
CA MET A 176 17.47 11.93 -0.27
C MET A 176 17.38 10.87 -1.38
N GLN A 177 18.27 9.89 -1.38
CA GLN A 177 18.25 8.79 -2.36
C GLN A 177 17.04 7.88 -2.10
N LYS A 178 16.79 7.50 -0.85
CA LYS A 178 15.64 6.69 -0.44
C LYS A 178 14.33 7.45 -0.65
N ARG A 179 14.32 8.75 -0.40
CA ARG A 179 13.19 9.63 -0.76
C ARG A 179 12.90 9.56 -2.27
N THR A 180 13.92 9.69 -3.10
CA THR A 180 13.76 9.62 -4.57
C THR A 180 13.24 8.25 -5.02
N MET A 181 13.66 7.17 -4.37
CA MET A 181 13.14 5.82 -4.63
C MET A 181 11.67 5.68 -4.22
N CYS A 182 11.31 6.18 -3.04
CA CYS A 182 9.92 6.21 -2.58
C CYS A 182 9.03 7.00 -3.54
N GLU A 183 9.48 8.17 -4.03
CA GLU A 183 8.74 8.95 -5.04
C GLU A 183 8.55 8.18 -6.36
N LYS A 184 9.56 7.43 -6.81
CA LYS A 184 9.44 6.58 -7.99
C LYS A 184 8.46 5.43 -7.75
N GLU A 185 8.53 4.78 -6.60
CA GLU A 185 7.61 3.70 -6.22
C GLU A 185 6.17 4.22 -6.14
N ALA A 186 5.95 5.41 -5.58
CA ALA A 186 4.64 6.05 -5.50
C ALA A 186 3.98 6.25 -6.87
N VAL A 187 4.75 6.52 -7.92
CA VAL A 187 4.22 6.83 -9.26
C VAL A 187 4.17 5.61 -10.16
N PHE A 188 5.17 4.73 -10.08
CA PHE A 188 5.34 3.60 -10.99
C PHE A 188 5.07 2.24 -10.36
N GLY A 189 4.88 2.19 -9.03
CA GLY A 189 4.58 0.97 -8.29
C GLY A 189 3.24 0.37 -8.70
N THR A 190 3.14 -0.95 -8.56
CA THR A 190 1.96 -1.72 -8.97
C THR A 190 0.85 -1.70 -7.92
N TRP A 191 1.20 -1.57 -6.64
CA TRP A 191 0.26 -1.56 -5.52
C TRP A 191 0.05 -0.14 -4.97
N ALA A 192 1.03 0.40 -4.23
CA ALA A 192 0.92 1.66 -3.52
C ALA A 192 1.16 2.82 -4.48
N ASN A 193 0.21 3.03 -5.40
CA ASN A 193 0.32 4.05 -6.43
C ASN A 193 -0.55 5.26 -6.11
N ILE A 194 0.04 6.44 -6.01
CA ILE A 194 -0.66 7.67 -5.62
C ILE A 194 -1.66 8.19 -6.68
N ASN A 195 -1.64 7.63 -7.88
CA ASN A 195 -2.62 7.93 -8.94
C ASN A 195 -3.89 7.09 -8.82
N HIS A 196 -3.97 6.18 -7.84
CA HIS A 196 -5.11 5.31 -7.60
C HIS A 196 -5.60 5.42 -6.17
N ALA A 197 -6.91 5.60 -6.02
CA ALA A 197 -7.59 5.56 -4.73
C ALA A 197 -7.35 4.21 -4.01
N VAL A 198 -7.50 4.20 -2.70
CA VAL A 198 -7.36 2.98 -1.89
C VAL A 198 -8.50 2.89 -0.88
N GLU A 199 -9.15 1.73 -0.81
CA GLU A 199 -10.15 1.48 0.21
C GLU A 199 -9.55 0.79 1.44
N LYS A 200 -10.26 0.89 2.56
CA LYS A 200 -9.90 0.20 3.80
C LYS A 200 -9.73 -1.31 3.59
N SER A 201 -10.62 -1.94 2.82
CA SER A 201 -10.61 -3.37 2.48
C SER A 201 -9.33 -3.75 1.73
N ASP A 202 -8.93 -2.94 0.76
CA ASP A 202 -7.73 -3.17 -0.05
C ASP A 202 -6.49 -3.22 0.85
N ILE A 203 -6.35 -2.25 1.77
CA ILE A 203 -5.28 -2.23 2.77
C ILE A 203 -5.32 -3.50 3.63
N VAL A 204 -6.48 -3.87 4.19
CA VAL A 204 -6.58 -5.08 5.03
C VAL A 204 -6.14 -6.33 4.27
N GLN A 205 -6.52 -6.45 2.99
CA GLN A 205 -6.15 -7.58 2.15
C GLN A 205 -4.65 -7.61 1.84
N HIS A 206 -4.05 -6.46 1.51
CA HIS A 206 -2.63 -6.36 1.18
C HIS A 206 -1.73 -6.71 2.38
N TYR A 207 -1.98 -6.06 3.52
CA TYR A 207 -1.19 -6.28 4.73
C TYR A 207 -1.60 -7.54 5.51
N LYS A 208 -2.71 -8.19 5.11
CA LYS A 208 -3.32 -9.33 5.81
C LYS A 208 -3.52 -9.05 7.31
N ASN A 209 -3.81 -7.80 7.66
CA ASN A 209 -4.01 -7.37 9.04
C ASN A 209 -5.23 -6.42 9.13
N PRO A 210 -6.27 -6.77 9.92
CA PRO A 210 -7.45 -5.93 10.07
C PRO A 210 -7.17 -4.57 10.74
N MET A 211 -6.07 -4.45 11.49
CA MET A 211 -5.65 -3.21 12.15
C MET A 211 -4.79 -2.31 11.26
N ALA A 212 -4.30 -2.78 10.11
CA ALA A 212 -3.42 -2.00 9.24
C ALA A 212 -3.99 -0.61 8.87
N PRO A 213 -5.29 -0.45 8.52
CA PRO A 213 -5.85 0.88 8.26
C PRO A 213 -5.83 1.81 9.47
N MET A 214 -5.94 1.27 10.70
CA MET A 214 -5.87 2.09 11.91
C MET A 214 -4.42 2.50 12.21
N THR A 215 -3.47 1.58 12.03
CA THR A 215 -2.04 1.85 12.18
C THR A 215 -1.57 2.91 11.20
N LEU A 216 -2.00 2.84 9.93
CA LEU A 216 -1.67 3.84 8.90
C LEU A 216 -2.27 5.22 9.22
N ARG A 217 -3.49 5.27 9.77
CA ARG A 217 -4.09 6.52 10.24
C ARG A 217 -3.31 7.12 11.40
N ALA A 218 -2.99 6.32 12.41
CA ALA A 218 -2.17 6.77 13.55
C ALA A 218 -0.79 7.27 13.11
N LEU A 219 -0.18 6.63 12.11
CA LEU A 219 1.05 7.12 11.48
C LEU A 219 0.84 8.48 10.80
N GLY A 220 -0.25 8.61 10.04
CA GLY A 220 -0.64 9.87 9.41
C GLY A 220 -0.79 11.00 10.43
N GLU A 221 -1.50 10.76 11.53
CA GLU A 221 -1.68 11.76 12.59
C GLU A 221 -0.34 12.25 13.15
N LYS A 222 0.62 11.35 13.39
CA LYS A 222 1.96 11.73 13.84
C LYS A 222 2.70 12.58 12.80
N ILE A 223 2.59 12.25 11.52
CA ILE A 223 3.24 12.97 10.41
C ILE A 223 2.64 14.37 10.24
N TYR A 224 1.31 14.47 10.15
CA TYR A 224 0.62 15.74 9.95
C TYR A 224 0.63 16.60 11.22
N GLY A 225 0.72 15.99 12.40
CA GLY A 225 0.62 16.66 13.70
C GLY A 225 -0.81 17.00 14.12
N GLU A 226 -1.80 16.43 13.43
CA GLU A 226 -3.23 16.63 13.66
C GLU A 226 -3.99 15.33 13.42
N GLY A 227 -5.07 15.14 14.17
CA GLY A 227 -5.91 13.94 14.10
C GLY A 227 -6.78 13.88 12.85
N PHE A 228 -7.43 12.74 12.67
CA PHE A 228 -8.61 12.67 11.82
C PHE A 228 -9.79 13.37 12.52
N MET A 229 -10.43 14.36 11.89
CA MET A 229 -11.67 14.99 12.36
C MET A 229 -12.78 14.68 11.38
#